data_AF-A0A0T7BXS0-F1
#
_entry.id   AF-A0A0T7BXS0-F1
#
_cell.length_a   1.000
_cell.length_b   1.000
_cell.length_c   1.000
_cell.angle_alpha   90.00
_cell.angle_beta   90.00
_cell.angle_gamma   90.00
#
_symmetry.space_group_name_H-M   'P 1'
#
loop_
_entity.id
_entity.type
_entity.pdbx_description
1 polymer ?
#
loop_
_entity_poly.entity_id
_entity_poly.type
_entity_poly.pdbx_seq_one_letter_code
_entity_poly.pdbx_strand_id
1 'polypeptide(L)'
;MTQMQSQKSLYEQDLVAWLDDTVVKLKNGQFDDIDIDCLIEEIQGLSGRDKRELESRLEVLLTHLLKRIYVESTNDYRGWEVTIREQRKQIKRMLKQSPSLKNYLQENFSPVWESALLEVREDYPTTTFPEKWQFSDEIEVLLSESFW
;
A
#
# COMPACT_ATOMS: atom_id res chain seq x y z
N MET A 1 -3.10 -46.71 14.83
CA MET A 1 -3.37 -45.28 14.97
C MET A 1 -2.26 -44.70 15.82
N THR A 2 -1.33 -43.98 15.22
CA THR A 2 -0.28 -43.26 15.98
C THR A 2 -0.54 -41.79 15.77
N GLN A 3 -0.95 -41.14 16.85
CA GLN A 3 -1.33 -39.74 16.91
C GLN A 3 -0.04 -38.91 16.92
N MET A 4 0.37 -38.37 15.77
CA MET A 4 1.35 -37.29 15.73
C MET A 4 0.65 -36.03 16.24
N GLN A 5 0.83 -35.73 17.52
CA GLN A 5 0.53 -34.41 18.05
C GLN A 5 1.41 -33.42 17.29
N SER A 6 0.79 -32.61 16.43
CA SER A 6 1.40 -31.40 15.86
C SER A 6 1.74 -30.47 17.02
N GLN A 7 3.00 -30.51 17.44
CA GLN A 7 3.55 -29.48 18.32
C GLN A 7 3.62 -28.22 17.45
N LYS A 8 2.67 -27.30 17.65
CA LYS A 8 2.64 -26.03 16.92
C LYS A 8 4.02 -25.39 16.99
N SER A 9 4.57 -24.96 15.86
CA SER A 9 5.89 -24.32 15.85
C SER A 9 5.84 -23.02 16.68
N LEU A 10 6.99 -22.57 17.20
CA LEU A 10 7.06 -21.28 17.94
C LEU A 10 6.51 -20.13 17.08
N TYR A 11 6.69 -20.21 15.75
CA TYR A 11 6.11 -19.31 14.76
C TYR A 11 4.58 -19.19 14.88
N GLU A 12 3.85 -20.31 14.98
CA GLU A 12 2.39 -20.31 15.11
C GLU A 12 1.88 -19.87 16.49
N GLN A 13 2.72 -19.99 17.53
CA GLN A 13 2.34 -19.70 18.92
C GLN A 13 2.65 -18.25 19.32
N ASP A 14 3.81 -17.75 18.94
CA ASP A 14 4.31 -16.42 19.26
C ASP A 14 5.29 -15.95 18.18
N LEU A 15 4.75 -15.24 17.19
CA LEU A 15 5.51 -14.68 16.08
C LEU A 15 6.65 -13.78 16.55
N VAL A 16 6.45 -13.00 17.62
CA VAL A 16 7.47 -12.06 18.10
C VAL A 16 8.63 -12.83 18.73
N ALA A 17 8.33 -13.80 19.59
CA ALA A 17 9.36 -14.67 20.18
C ALA A 17 10.11 -15.48 19.11
N TRP A 18 9.41 -15.94 18.06
CA TRP A 18 10.03 -16.65 16.94
C TRP A 18 10.96 -15.73 16.12
N LEU A 19 10.57 -14.47 15.87
CA LEU A 19 11.41 -13.49 15.18
C LEU A 19 12.68 -13.18 15.99
N ASP A 20 12.55 -12.97 17.30
CA ASP A 20 13.69 -12.69 18.17
C ASP A 20 14.68 -13.87 18.21
N ASP A 21 14.19 -15.10 18.33
CA ASP A 21 15.01 -16.33 18.27
C ASP A 21 15.70 -16.48 16.90
N THR A 22 14.95 -16.27 15.81
CA THR A 22 15.48 -16.32 14.44
C THR A 22 16.60 -15.29 14.23
N VAL A 23 16.45 -14.08 14.77
CA VAL A 23 17.51 -13.04 14.72
C VAL A 23 18.75 -13.44 15.50
N VAL A 24 18.60 -14.07 16.67
CA VAL A 24 19.74 -14.57 17.46
C VAL A 24 20.49 -15.65 16.69
N LYS A 25 19.77 -16.64 16.13
CA LYS A 25 20.36 -17.72 15.33
C LYS A 25 21.10 -17.20 14.10
N LEU A 26 20.52 -16.25 13.36
CA LEU A 26 21.15 -15.60 12.21
C LEU A 26 22.47 -14.90 12.61
N LYS A 27 22.48 -14.17 13.72
CA LYS A 27 23.68 -13.45 14.21
C LYS A 27 24.80 -14.40 14.63
N ASN A 28 24.45 -15.56 15.16
CA ASN A 28 25.41 -16.57 15.63
C ASN A 28 25.84 -17.55 14.53
N GLY A 29 25.30 -17.44 13.31
CA GLY A 29 25.59 -18.35 12.20
C GLY A 29 24.99 -19.74 12.36
N GLN A 30 23.96 -19.89 13.18
CA GLN A 30 23.27 -21.15 13.46
C GLN A 30 22.21 -21.43 12.38
N PHE A 31 22.62 -21.51 11.12
CA PHE A 31 21.69 -21.61 9.98
C PHE A 31 20.89 -22.92 9.96
N ASP A 32 21.46 -24.01 10.47
CA ASP A 32 20.82 -25.32 10.52
C ASP A 32 19.60 -25.35 11.47
N ASP A 33 19.52 -24.40 12.42
CA ASP A 33 18.45 -24.30 13.43
C ASP A 33 17.33 -23.31 13.04
N ILE A 34 17.40 -22.73 11.84
CA ILE A 34 16.43 -21.75 11.34
C ILE A 34 15.34 -22.48 10.55
N ASP A 35 14.09 -22.17 10.85
CA ASP A 35 12.95 -22.53 10.02
C ASP A 35 12.93 -21.63 8.77
N ILE A 36 13.59 -22.10 7.70
CA ILE A 36 13.75 -21.33 6.46
C ILE A 36 12.42 -21.09 5.75
N ASP A 37 11.47 -22.02 5.83
CA ASP A 37 10.17 -21.88 5.16
C ASP A 37 9.36 -20.74 5.79
N CYS A 38 9.29 -20.69 7.12
CA CYS A 38 8.63 -19.59 7.84
C CYS A 38 9.35 -18.25 7.61
N LEU A 39 10.70 -18.25 7.53
CA LEU A 39 11.47 -17.03 7.23
C LEU A 39 11.20 -16.49 5.82
N ILE A 40 11.11 -17.38 4.82
CA ILE A 40 10.74 -16.98 3.46
C ILE A 40 9.33 -16.40 3.44
N GLU A 41 8.38 -17.03 4.12
CA GLU A 41 7.00 -16.55 4.21
C GLU A 41 6.95 -15.12 4.79
N GLU A 42 7.64 -14.86 5.89
CA GLU A 42 7.68 -13.54 6.52
C GLU A 42 8.32 -12.48 5.61
N ILE A 43 9.44 -12.81 4.95
CA ILE A 43 10.10 -11.87 4.01
C ILE A 43 9.19 -11.57 2.81
N GLN A 44 8.50 -12.57 2.26
CA GLN A 44 7.52 -12.38 1.19
C GLN A 44 6.33 -11.53 1.69
N GLY A 45 5.86 -11.79 2.91
CA GLY A 45 4.81 -11.04 3.58
C GLY A 45 5.13 -9.56 3.76
N LEU A 46 6.38 -9.21 4.09
CA LEU A 46 6.84 -7.82 4.17
C LEU A 46 6.65 -7.10 2.83
N SER A 47 7.08 -7.72 1.73
CA SER A 47 6.91 -7.14 0.40
C SER A 47 5.44 -6.95 0.01
N GLY A 48 4.57 -7.89 0.42
CA GLY A 48 3.13 -7.81 0.18
C GLY A 48 2.42 -6.77 1.05
N ARG A 49 2.94 -6.46 2.24
CA ARG A 49 2.42 -5.39 3.10
C ARG A 49 2.68 -4.02 2.49
N ASP A 50 3.92 -3.76 2.08
CA ASP A 50 4.30 -2.46 1.50
C ASP A 50 3.54 -2.18 0.19
N LYS A 51 3.33 -3.21 -0.64
CA LYS A 51 2.53 -3.11 -1.87
C LYS A 51 1.07 -2.72 -1.59
N ARG A 52 0.40 -3.43 -0.68
CA ARG A 52 -1.00 -3.14 -0.30
C ARG A 52 -1.16 -1.76 0.32
N GLU A 53 -0.23 -1.37 1.18
CA GLU A 53 -0.22 -0.03 1.77
C GLU A 53 -0.06 1.05 0.69
N LEU A 54 0.82 0.81 -0.29
CA LEU A 54 1.02 1.75 -1.39
C LEU A 54 -0.22 1.90 -2.27
N GLU A 55 -0.90 0.79 -2.58
CA GLU A 55 -2.17 0.79 -3.32
C GLU A 55 -3.25 1.58 -2.58
N SER A 56 -3.46 1.28 -1.29
CA SER A 56 -4.45 1.98 -0.46
C SER A 56 -4.19 3.49 -0.40
N ARG A 57 -2.91 3.90 -0.30
CA ARG A 57 -2.55 5.32 -0.31
C ARG A 57 -2.79 5.97 -1.65
N LEU A 58 -2.51 5.27 -2.75
CA LEU A 58 -2.78 5.77 -4.10
C LEU A 58 -4.29 5.90 -4.33
N GLU A 59 -5.09 4.93 -3.90
CA GLU A 59 -6.55 4.97 -4.00
C GLU A 59 -7.11 6.22 -3.31
N VAL A 60 -6.75 6.42 -2.03
CA VAL A 60 -7.18 7.59 -1.26
C VAL A 60 -6.72 8.90 -1.92
N LEU A 61 -5.51 8.94 -2.47
CA LEU A 61 -5.02 10.10 -3.20
C LEU A 61 -5.89 10.40 -4.44
N LEU A 62 -6.15 9.38 -5.27
CA LEU A 62 -6.95 9.52 -6.49
C LEU A 62 -8.39 9.92 -6.17
N THR A 63 -9.01 9.29 -5.18
CA THR A 63 -10.34 9.64 -4.67
C THR A 63 -10.41 11.12 -4.31
N HIS A 64 -9.45 11.63 -3.54
CA HIS A 64 -9.48 13.04 -3.12
C HIS A 64 -9.11 14.01 -4.26
N LEU A 65 -8.25 13.61 -5.19
CA LEU A 65 -7.99 14.38 -6.41
C LEU A 65 -9.27 14.50 -7.24
N LEU A 66 -9.98 13.40 -7.48
CA LEU A 66 -11.27 13.39 -8.18
C LEU A 66 -12.29 14.31 -7.50
N LYS A 67 -12.45 14.17 -6.18
CA LYS A 67 -13.32 15.07 -5.38
C LYS A 67 -12.91 16.52 -5.60
N ARG A 68 -11.62 16.85 -5.46
CA ARG A 68 -11.14 18.24 -5.55
C ARG A 68 -11.25 18.85 -6.93
N ILE A 69 -11.10 18.06 -8.00
CA ILE A 69 -11.11 18.55 -9.39
C ILE A 69 -12.54 18.71 -9.91
N TYR A 70 -13.45 17.79 -9.56
CA TYR A 70 -14.76 17.69 -10.21
C TYR A 70 -15.96 18.01 -9.31
N VAL A 71 -15.82 17.95 -7.98
CA VAL A 71 -16.93 18.23 -7.07
C VAL A 71 -16.87 19.68 -6.60
N GLU A 72 -17.96 20.41 -6.77
CA GLU A 72 -18.10 21.78 -6.25
C GLU A 72 -18.49 21.77 -4.76
N SER A 73 -17.50 21.76 -3.86
CA SER A 73 -17.73 21.93 -2.41
C SER A 73 -16.65 22.78 -1.75
N THR A 74 -16.88 24.09 -1.71
CA THR A 74 -15.91 25.08 -1.18
C THR A 74 -15.55 24.85 0.29
N ASN A 75 -16.47 24.30 1.08
CA ASN A 75 -16.23 24.00 2.50
C ASN A 75 -15.29 22.79 2.68
N ASP A 76 -15.29 21.85 1.73
CA ASP A 76 -14.54 20.60 1.85
C ASP A 76 -13.15 20.65 1.19
N TYR A 77 -12.94 21.60 0.25
CA TYR A 77 -11.67 21.74 -0.48
C TYR A 77 -10.45 21.70 0.43
N ARG A 78 -10.46 22.47 1.52
CA ARG A 78 -9.32 22.49 2.45
C ARG A 78 -9.04 21.10 3.04
N GLY A 79 -10.07 20.35 3.40
CA GLY A 79 -9.94 19.00 3.94
C GLY A 79 -9.34 18.04 2.90
N TRP A 80 -9.88 18.05 1.69
CA TRP A 80 -9.38 17.21 0.61
C TRP A 80 -7.94 17.53 0.24
N GLU A 81 -7.57 18.80 0.15
CA GLU A 81 -6.21 19.24 -0.12
C GLU A 81 -5.22 18.82 0.98
N VAL A 82 -5.64 18.81 2.25
CA VAL A 82 -4.83 18.27 3.35
C VAL A 82 -4.58 16.79 3.16
N THR A 83 -5.62 16.00 2.85
CA THR A 83 -5.48 14.57 2.57
C THR A 83 -4.57 14.31 1.38
N ILE A 84 -4.73 15.04 0.27
CA ILE A 84 -3.88 14.94 -0.93
C ILE A 84 -2.40 15.16 -0.56
N ARG A 85 -2.09 16.22 0.19
CA ARG A 85 -0.71 16.51 0.60
C ARG A 85 -0.12 15.40 1.47
N GLU A 86 -0.90 14.84 2.40
CA GLU A 86 -0.43 13.78 3.27
C GLU A 86 -0.22 12.47 2.50
N GLN A 87 -1.15 12.07 1.62
CA GLN A 87 -0.96 10.85 0.82
C GLN A 87 0.24 10.97 -0.12
N ARG A 88 0.40 12.11 -0.82
CA ARG A 88 1.60 12.36 -1.64
C ARG A 88 2.89 12.25 -0.84
N LYS A 89 2.92 12.81 0.37
CA LYS A 89 4.10 12.76 1.25
C LYS A 89 4.41 11.33 1.68
N GLN A 90 3.41 10.53 2.03
CA GLN A 90 3.63 9.15 2.47
C GLN A 90 4.05 8.24 1.31
N ILE A 91 3.41 8.37 0.14
CA ILE A 91 3.84 7.66 -1.07
C ILE A 91 5.30 8.00 -1.40
N LYS A 92 5.68 9.30 -1.40
CA LYS A 92 7.08 9.71 -1.62
C LYS A 92 8.05 9.09 -0.62
N ARG A 93 7.66 8.93 0.65
CA ARG A 93 8.49 8.29 1.67
C ARG A 93 8.69 6.80 1.38
N MET A 94 7.62 6.10 1.02
CA MET A 94 7.68 4.68 0.65
C MET A 94 8.55 4.47 -0.59
N LEU A 95 8.37 5.27 -1.64
CA LEU A 95 9.18 5.20 -2.87
C LEU A 95 10.65 5.55 -2.61
N LYS A 96 10.95 6.44 -1.66
CA LYS A 96 12.33 6.74 -1.25
C LYS A 96 12.98 5.56 -0.51
N GLN A 97 12.22 4.84 0.32
CA GLN A 97 12.72 3.67 1.05
C GLN A 97 12.89 2.46 0.11
N SER A 98 11.95 2.28 -0.82
CA SER A 98 11.89 1.15 -1.74
C SER A 98 11.63 1.62 -3.17
N PRO A 99 12.66 2.05 -3.92
CA PRO A 99 12.50 2.57 -5.28
C PRO A 99 11.83 1.60 -6.26
N SER A 100 11.99 0.28 -6.04
CA SER A 100 11.34 -0.77 -6.83
C SER A 100 9.80 -0.73 -6.77
N LEU A 101 9.23 -0.14 -5.73
CA LEU A 101 7.78 0.06 -5.62
C LEU A 101 7.23 1.03 -6.68
N LYS A 102 8.08 1.86 -7.30
CA LYS A 102 7.64 2.76 -8.38
C LYS A 102 7.08 1.97 -9.57
N ASN A 103 7.79 0.91 -9.99
CA ASN A 103 7.34 0.07 -11.11
C ASN A 103 6.02 -0.63 -10.76
N TYR A 104 5.93 -1.15 -9.54
CA TYR A 104 4.69 -1.75 -9.05
C TYR A 104 3.51 -0.78 -9.09
N LEU A 105 3.72 0.47 -8.67
CA LEU A 105 2.69 1.50 -8.68
C LEU A 105 2.23 1.83 -10.11
N GLN A 106 3.16 1.91 -11.06
CA GLN A 106 2.84 2.16 -12.47
C GLN A 106 2.01 1.00 -13.06
N GLU A 107 2.40 -0.24 -12.79
CA GLU A 107 1.72 -1.45 -13.26
C GLU A 107 0.31 -1.59 -12.68
N ASN A 108 0.09 -1.12 -11.45
CA ASN A 108 -1.18 -1.23 -10.74
C ASN A 108 -1.97 0.08 -10.70
N PHE A 109 -1.60 1.09 -11.48
CA PHE A 109 -2.32 2.37 -11.48
C PHE A 109 -3.77 2.23 -11.95
N SER A 110 -4.00 1.50 -13.05
CA SER A 110 -5.35 1.32 -13.64
C SER A 110 -6.36 0.70 -12.67
N PRO A 111 -6.10 -0.46 -12.03
CA PRO A 111 -7.07 -1.05 -11.11
C PRO A 111 -7.32 -0.14 -9.89
N VAL A 112 -6.30 0.55 -9.39
CA VAL A 112 -6.46 1.47 -8.25
C VAL A 112 -7.29 2.70 -8.66
N TRP A 113 -7.09 3.22 -9.87
CA TRP A 113 -7.91 4.29 -10.44
C TRP A 113 -9.37 3.89 -10.59
N GLU A 114 -9.65 2.69 -11.11
CA GLU A 114 -11.01 2.18 -11.26
C GLU A 114 -11.73 2.07 -9.92
N SER A 115 -11.02 1.61 -8.88
CA SER A 115 -11.56 1.56 -7.50
C SER A 115 -11.90 2.96 -6.97
N ALA A 116 -10.97 3.91 -7.07
CA ALA A 116 -11.18 5.29 -6.65
C ALA A 116 -12.33 5.97 -7.42
N LEU A 117 -12.44 5.70 -8.72
CA LEU A 117 -13.51 6.22 -9.57
C LEU A 117 -14.88 5.67 -9.17
N LEU A 118 -14.96 4.38 -8.82
CA LEU A 118 -16.18 3.76 -8.30
C LEU A 118 -16.61 4.43 -7.00
N GLU A 119 -15.68 4.60 -6.05
CA GLU A 119 -15.95 5.25 -4.76
C GLU A 119 -16.55 6.66 -4.95
N VAL A 120 -15.92 7.52 -5.75
CA VAL A 120 -16.42 8.89 -5.93
C VAL A 120 -17.74 8.97 -6.68
N ARG A 121 -18.02 8.01 -7.58
CA ARG A 121 -19.31 7.94 -8.30
C ARG A 121 -20.45 7.56 -7.37
N GLU A 122 -20.20 6.69 -6.39
CA GLU A 122 -21.16 6.35 -5.34
C GLU A 122 -21.41 7.54 -4.39
N ASP A 123 -20.34 8.23 -3.96
CA ASP A 123 -20.43 9.38 -3.07
C ASP A 123 -21.10 10.61 -3.72
N TYR A 124 -20.87 10.83 -5.02
CA TYR A 124 -21.30 12.02 -5.77
C TYR A 124 -22.04 11.65 -7.06
N PRO A 125 -23.26 11.09 -6.98
CA PRO A 125 -23.99 10.56 -8.14
C PRO A 125 -24.42 11.63 -9.15
N THR A 126 -24.39 12.92 -8.77
CA THR A 126 -24.73 14.05 -9.64
C THR A 126 -23.51 14.66 -10.34
N THR A 127 -22.30 14.26 -9.96
CA THR A 127 -21.05 14.79 -10.53
C THR A 127 -20.61 13.92 -11.71
N THR A 128 -20.29 14.55 -12.83
CA THR A 128 -19.74 13.86 -14.00
C THR A 128 -18.23 13.69 -13.84
N PHE A 129 -17.78 12.46 -13.61
CA PHE A 129 -16.36 12.09 -13.58
C PHE A 129 -15.91 11.52 -14.93
N PRO A 130 -14.66 11.73 -15.35
CA PRO A 130 -14.14 11.17 -16.59
C PRO A 130 -13.99 9.64 -16.49
N GLU A 131 -14.17 8.93 -17.61
CA GLU A 131 -13.99 7.47 -17.67
C GLU A 131 -12.53 7.04 -17.52
N LYS A 132 -11.59 7.95 -17.79
CA LYS A 132 -10.15 7.71 -17.73
C LYS A 132 -9.47 8.87 -17.03
N TRP A 133 -8.34 8.62 -16.40
CA TRP A 133 -7.45 9.67 -15.92
C TRP A 133 -7.09 10.62 -17.08
N GLN A 134 -7.28 11.92 -16.88
CA GLN A 134 -7.14 12.95 -17.93
C GLN A 134 -5.79 13.66 -17.90
N PHE A 135 -4.95 13.36 -16.90
CA PHE A 135 -3.63 13.97 -16.73
C PHE A 135 -2.54 12.92 -16.97
N SER A 136 -1.28 13.31 -16.81
CA SER A 136 -0.17 12.36 -16.90
C SER A 136 -0.30 11.25 -15.86
N ASP A 137 -0.07 10.01 -16.29
CA ASP A 137 0.04 8.82 -15.44
C ASP A 137 1.47 8.62 -14.90
N GLU A 138 2.39 9.55 -15.18
CA GLU A 138 3.69 9.58 -14.55
C GLU A 138 3.55 9.83 -13.04
N ILE A 139 4.07 8.89 -12.24
CA ILE A 139 3.98 8.96 -10.77
C ILE A 139 4.58 10.26 -10.23
N GLU A 140 5.67 10.76 -10.79
CA GLU A 140 6.27 12.04 -10.37
C GLU A 140 5.29 13.21 -10.50
N VAL A 141 4.57 13.26 -11.62
CA VAL A 141 3.59 14.31 -11.92
C VAL A 141 2.41 14.21 -10.96
N LEU A 142 1.84 13.00 -10.81
CA LEU A 142 0.77 12.72 -9.86
C LEU A 142 1.10 13.15 -8.43
N LEU A 143 2.36 12.98 -8.02
CA LEU A 143 2.82 13.28 -6.67
C LEU A 143 3.25 14.74 -6.44
N SER A 144 3.28 15.59 -7.47
CA SER A 144 3.83 16.95 -7.35
C SER A 144 2.99 18.07 -7.98
N GLU A 145 2.23 17.79 -9.04
CA GLU A 145 1.50 18.81 -9.78
C GLU A 145 0.25 19.32 -9.03
N SER A 146 -0.15 20.57 -9.30
CA SER A 146 -1.47 21.09 -8.91
C SER A 146 -2.45 20.83 -10.05
N PHE A 147 -3.53 20.11 -9.77
CA PHE A 147 -4.56 19.78 -10.77
C PHE A 147 -5.80 20.69 -10.68
N TRP A 148 -5.77 21.69 -9.79
CA TRP A 148 -6.81 22.67 -9.52
C TRP A 148 -6.19 24.03 -9.20
#